data_AF-A0A550JIZ6-F1
#
_entry.id   AF-A0A550JIZ6-F1
#
_cell.length_a   1.000
_cell.length_b   1.000
_cell.length_c   1.000
_cell.angle_alpha   90.00
_cell.angle_beta   90.00
_cell.angle_gamma   90.00
#
_symmetry.space_group_name_H-M   'P 1'
#
loop_
_entity.id
_entity.type
_entity.pdbx_description
1 polymer ?
#
loop_
_entity_poly.entity_id
_entity_poly.type
_entity_poly.pdbx_seq_one_letter_code
_entity_poly.pdbx_strand_id
1 'polypeptide(L)'
;MSARHPGKFRRLLREHWLPLGTVLLYGWATLAAPERALQALLIGLRTFGSVALLIVAVMGLVGLTQVWISREAVGRLLGHEAGFKALLIAAFAGTLLIGPAYLIFPLLMSIHRQGARWAVIATVLSAYALKLPMIPLEIEFLGWGFSMGRALLTILFAIPCGLAVEAVMTLGRPRSE
;
A
#
# COMPACT_ATOMS: atom_id res chain seq x y z
N MET A 1 -18.02 48.10 -2.17
CA MET A 1 -16.94 48.18 -3.18
C MET A 1 -16.35 46.78 -3.32
N SER A 2 -16.45 46.20 -4.53
CA SER A 2 -16.42 44.75 -4.81
C SER A 2 -15.07 44.09 -4.54
N ALA A 3 -15.05 43.07 -3.66
CA ALA A 3 -13.94 42.14 -3.50
C ALA A 3 -13.83 41.27 -4.76
N ARG A 4 -12.81 41.51 -5.59
CA ARG A 4 -12.50 40.68 -6.76
C ARG A 4 -12.16 39.27 -6.29
N HIS A 5 -13.11 38.34 -6.40
CA HIS A 5 -12.84 36.91 -6.34
C HIS A 5 -11.65 36.60 -7.27
N PRO A 6 -10.60 35.89 -6.82
CA PRO A 6 -9.54 35.44 -7.72
C PRO A 6 -10.21 34.68 -8.87
N GLY A 7 -10.05 35.20 -10.10
CA GLY A 7 -10.83 34.76 -11.25
C GLY A 7 -10.83 33.24 -11.36
N LYS A 8 -12.02 32.65 -11.48
CA LYS A 8 -12.26 31.18 -11.53
C LYS A 8 -11.19 30.44 -12.33
N PHE A 9 -10.71 31.03 -13.42
CA PHE A 9 -9.63 30.53 -14.26
C PHE A 9 -8.31 30.25 -13.53
N ARG A 10 -7.80 31.18 -12.71
CA ARG A 10 -6.55 30.99 -11.95
C ARG A 10 -6.69 29.92 -10.86
N ARG A 11 -7.90 29.76 -10.33
CA ARG A 11 -8.21 28.72 -9.34
C ARG A 11 -8.30 27.35 -9.99
N LEU A 12 -8.99 27.26 -11.13
CA LEU A 12 -9.11 26.04 -11.91
C LEU A 12 -7.74 25.53 -12.37
N LEU A 13 -6.89 26.43 -12.89
CA LEU A 13 -5.53 26.08 -13.30
C LEU A 13 -4.71 25.53 -12.13
N ARG A 14 -4.79 26.14 -10.94
CA ARG A 14 -4.04 25.67 -9.77
C ARG A 14 -4.55 24.34 -9.22
N GLU A 15 -5.86 24.12 -9.23
CA GLU A 15 -6.49 22.91 -8.67
C GLU A 15 -6.42 21.71 -9.64
N HIS A 16 -6.37 21.95 -10.96
CA HIS A 16 -6.47 20.92 -12.00
C HIS A 16 -5.29 20.96 -12.98
N TRP A 17 -4.14 21.54 -12.61
CA TRP A 17 -2.99 21.65 -13.52
C TRP A 17 -2.51 20.28 -14.04
N LEU A 18 -2.62 19.22 -13.24
CA LEU A 18 -2.24 17.86 -13.63
C LEU A 18 -3.12 17.33 -14.78
N PRO A 19 -4.45 17.19 -14.65
CA PRO A 19 -5.29 16.72 -15.75
C PRO A 19 -5.27 17.66 -16.95
N LEU A 20 -5.19 18.97 -16.74
CA LEU A 20 -5.04 19.94 -17.83
C LEU A 20 -3.72 19.72 -18.58
N GLY A 21 -2.62 19.51 -17.85
CA GLY A 21 -1.31 19.17 -18.42
C GLY A 21 -1.34 17.88 -19.21
N THR A 22 -1.99 16.83 -18.69
CA THR A 22 -2.14 15.55 -19.39
C THR A 22 -2.92 15.70 -20.71
N VAL A 23 -4.01 16.47 -20.71
CA VAL A 23 -4.80 16.73 -21.93
C VAL A 23 -3.98 17.51 -22.94
N LEU A 24 -3.21 18.52 -22.51
CA LEU A 24 -2.32 19.29 -23.38
C LEU A 24 -1.21 18.43 -23.97
N LEU A 25 -0.58 17.57 -23.17
CA LEU A 25 0.46 16.64 -23.62
C LEU A 25 -0.10 15.62 -24.62
N TYR A 26 -1.31 15.11 -24.40
CA TYR A 26 -1.99 14.25 -25.35
C TYR A 26 -2.35 14.98 -26.64
N GLY A 27 -2.84 16.22 -26.54
CA GLY A 27 -3.12 17.06 -27.71
C GLY A 27 -1.87 17.37 -28.53
N TRP A 28 -0.73 17.61 -27.88
CA TRP A 28 0.55 17.73 -28.58
C TRP A 28 1.01 16.41 -29.19
N ALA A 29 0.89 15.30 -28.45
CA ALA A 29 1.30 13.98 -28.93
C ALA A 29 0.47 13.48 -30.12
N THR A 30 -0.83 13.78 -30.18
CA THR A 30 -1.68 13.42 -31.32
C THR A 30 -1.31 14.20 -32.58
N LEU A 31 -0.85 15.45 -32.44
CA LEU A 31 -0.34 16.25 -33.55
C LEU A 31 1.05 15.78 -34.01
N ALA A 32 1.93 15.39 -33.08
CA ALA A 32 3.30 14.98 -33.40
C ALA A 32 3.42 13.53 -33.90
N ALA A 33 2.65 12.60 -33.32
CA ALA A 33 2.70 11.18 -33.61
C ALA A 33 1.35 10.51 -33.26
N PRO A 34 0.33 10.62 -34.13
CA PRO A 34 -1.04 10.17 -33.84
C PRO A 34 -1.11 8.68 -33.49
N GLU A 35 -0.35 7.83 -34.17
CA GLU A 35 -0.33 6.39 -33.89
C GLU A 35 0.23 6.07 -32.49
N ARG A 36 1.31 6.74 -32.08
CA ARG A 36 1.90 6.55 -30.75
C ARG A 36 0.98 7.09 -29.65
N ALA A 37 0.31 8.21 -29.90
CA ALA A 37 -0.67 8.77 -28.98
C ALA A 37 -1.86 7.82 -28.77
N LEU A 38 -2.38 7.23 -29.85
CA LEU A 38 -3.45 6.24 -29.77
C LEU A 38 -3.00 4.98 -29.01
N GLN A 39 -1.81 4.44 -29.32
CA GLN A 39 -1.26 3.29 -28.60
C GLN A 39 -1.10 3.58 -27.10
N ALA A 40 -0.57 4.75 -26.74
CA ALA A 40 -0.44 5.15 -25.35
C ALA A 40 -1.80 5.25 -24.64
N LEU A 41 -2.83 5.80 -25.32
CA LEU A 41 -4.19 5.86 -24.78
C LEU A 41 -4.77 4.48 -24.54
N LEU A 42 -4.64 3.56 -25.51
CA LEU A 42 -5.16 2.20 -25.40
C LEU A 42 -4.47 1.41 -24.27
N ILE A 43 -3.15 1.54 -24.14
CA ILE A 43 -2.40 0.95 -23.03
C ILE A 43 -2.90 1.55 -21.70
N GLY A 44 -3.02 2.87 -21.62
CA GLY A 44 -3.54 3.56 -20.44
C GLY A 44 -4.94 3.10 -20.03
N LEU A 45 -5.87 3.00 -20.98
CA LEU A 45 -7.24 2.52 -20.75
C LEU A 45 -7.27 1.07 -20.31
N ARG A 46 -6.45 0.20 -20.94
CA ARG A 46 -6.35 -1.22 -20.57
C ARG A 46 -5.80 -1.37 -19.15
N THR A 47 -4.71 -0.67 -18.83
CA THR A 47 -4.12 -0.65 -17.48
C THR A 47 -5.09 -0.11 -16.46
N PHE A 48 -5.81 0.97 -16.78
CA PHE A 48 -6.86 1.53 -15.91
C PHE A 48 -7.94 0.49 -15.61
N GLY A 49 -8.47 -0.19 -16.64
CA GLY A 49 -9.46 -1.24 -16.46
C GLY A 49 -8.94 -2.40 -15.60
N SER A 50 -7.70 -2.86 -15.83
CA SER A 50 -7.08 -3.93 -15.04
C SER A 50 -6.89 -3.53 -13.57
N VAL A 51 -6.42 -2.32 -13.29
CA VAL A 51 -6.24 -1.82 -11.92
C VAL A 51 -7.58 -1.60 -11.23
N ALA A 52 -8.57 -1.04 -11.92
CA ALA A 52 -9.91 -0.82 -11.39
C ALA A 52 -10.57 -2.15 -10.98
N LEU A 53 -10.50 -3.18 -11.84
CA LEU A 53 -11.01 -4.51 -11.52
C LEU A 53 -10.29 -5.10 -10.30
N LEU A 54 -8.96 -4.94 -10.21
CA LEU A 54 -8.19 -5.40 -9.06
C LEU A 54 -8.64 -4.70 -7.77
N ILE A 55 -8.85 -3.38 -7.80
CA ILE A 55 -9.36 -2.64 -6.63
C ILE A 55 -10.74 -3.16 -6.21
N VAL A 56 -11.66 -3.36 -7.15
CA VAL A 56 -13.00 -3.90 -6.83
C VAL A 56 -12.91 -5.28 -6.21
N ALA A 57 -12.12 -6.19 -6.79
CA ALA A 57 -11.90 -7.53 -6.26
C ALA A 57 -11.33 -7.50 -4.84
N VAL A 58 -10.39 -6.59 -4.58
CA VAL A 58 -9.79 -6.39 -3.27
C VAL A 58 -10.79 -5.86 -2.25
N MET A 59 -11.60 -4.86 -2.62
CA MET A 59 -12.66 -4.37 -1.73
C MET A 59 -13.67 -5.47 -1.40
N GLY A 60 -13.99 -6.33 -2.38
CA GLY A 60 -14.78 -7.53 -2.17
C GLY A 60 -14.12 -8.50 -1.19
N LEU A 61 -12.82 -8.78 -1.36
CA LEU A 61 -12.06 -9.62 -0.45
C LEU A 61 -11.99 -9.02 0.96
N VAL A 62 -11.80 -7.70 1.09
CA VAL A 62 -11.86 -6.99 2.37
C VAL A 62 -13.21 -7.25 3.05
N GLY A 63 -14.32 -7.07 2.33
CA GLY A 63 -15.66 -7.35 2.85
C GLY A 63 -15.83 -8.80 3.28
N LEU A 64 -15.39 -9.75 2.46
CA LEU A 64 -15.43 -11.18 2.79
C LEU A 64 -14.58 -11.51 4.03
N THR A 65 -13.36 -10.98 4.12
CA THR A 65 -12.49 -11.21 5.28
C THR A 65 -13.09 -10.70 6.59
N GLN A 66 -13.85 -9.60 6.55
CA GLN A 66 -14.53 -9.06 7.74
C GLN A 66 -15.69 -9.94 8.22
N VAL A 67 -16.31 -10.69 7.31
CA VAL A 67 -17.41 -11.61 7.64
C VAL A 67 -16.88 -12.99 8.02
N TRP A 68 -15.83 -13.45 7.33
CA TRP A 68 -15.33 -14.81 7.44
C TRP A 68 -14.31 -15.00 8.56
N ILE A 69 -13.55 -13.94 8.89
CA ILE A 69 -12.62 -13.94 10.02
C ILE A 69 -13.29 -13.18 11.17
N SER A 70 -13.53 -13.87 12.28
CA SER A 70 -14.18 -13.25 13.43
C SER A 70 -13.24 -12.29 14.15
N ARG A 71 -13.80 -11.24 14.75
CA ARG A 71 -13.05 -10.27 15.56
C ARG A 71 -12.33 -10.93 16.73
N GLU A 72 -12.93 -11.95 17.32
CA GLU A 72 -12.35 -12.75 18.41
C GLU A 72 -11.11 -13.52 17.92
N ALA A 73 -11.16 -14.10 16.72
CA ALA A 73 -10.02 -14.79 16.13
C ALA A 73 -8.86 -13.82 15.86
N VAL A 74 -9.16 -12.64 15.31
CA VAL A 74 -8.15 -11.59 15.07
C VAL A 74 -7.57 -11.09 16.39
N GLY A 75 -8.39 -10.74 17.38
CA GLY A 75 -7.93 -10.28 18.67
C GLY A 75 -7.04 -11.30 19.39
N ARG A 76 -7.45 -12.58 19.38
CA ARG A 76 -6.70 -13.67 20.03
C ARG A 76 -5.37 -13.99 19.35
N LEU A 77 -5.27 -13.84 18.02
CA LEU A 77 -4.08 -14.25 17.26
C LEU A 77 -3.14 -13.08 16.93
N LEU A 78 -3.70 -11.89 16.75
CA LEU A 78 -3.01 -10.69 16.24
C LEU A 78 -3.19 -9.45 17.14
N GLY A 79 -3.96 -9.57 18.22
CA GLY A 79 -4.17 -8.49 19.19
C GLY A 79 -3.05 -8.37 20.22
N HIS A 80 -3.25 -7.52 21.23
CA HIS A 80 -2.26 -7.29 22.29
C HIS A 80 -2.03 -8.52 23.16
N GLU A 81 -3.10 -9.28 23.47
CA GLU A 81 -3.05 -10.49 24.32
C GLU A 81 -2.22 -11.63 23.70
N ALA A 82 -2.13 -11.67 22.37
CA ALA A 82 -1.31 -12.63 21.64
C ALA A 82 0.20 -12.39 21.82
N GLY A 83 0.61 -11.23 22.35
CA GLY A 83 1.98 -10.89 22.67
C GLY A 83 2.94 -11.03 21.50
N PHE A 84 4.09 -11.66 21.74
CA PHE A 84 5.14 -11.84 20.72
C PHE A 84 4.74 -12.82 19.61
N LYS A 85 3.84 -13.78 19.89
CA LYS A 85 3.39 -14.77 18.90
C LYS A 85 2.70 -14.09 17.71
N ALA A 86 1.93 -13.03 17.95
CA ALA A 86 1.33 -12.23 16.89
C ALA A 86 2.35 -11.64 15.92
N LEU A 87 3.51 -11.20 16.44
CA LEU A 87 4.56 -10.57 15.65
C LEU A 87 5.30 -11.58 14.76
N LEU A 88 5.50 -12.80 15.25
CA LEU A 88 6.05 -13.89 14.44
C LEU A 88 5.12 -14.27 13.28
N ILE A 89 3.82 -14.37 13.57
CA ILE A 89 2.79 -14.62 12.54
C ILE A 89 2.79 -13.49 11.51
N ALA A 90 2.85 -12.24 11.98
CA ALA A 90 2.90 -11.06 11.14
C ALA A 90 4.14 -11.03 10.23
N ALA A 91 5.32 -11.32 10.77
CA ALA A 91 6.57 -11.35 10.01
C ALA A 91 6.50 -12.43 8.92
N PHE A 92 6.05 -13.64 9.26
CA PHE A 92 5.89 -14.71 8.28
C PHE A 92 4.87 -14.35 7.20
N ALA A 93 3.69 -13.85 7.59
CA ALA A 93 2.66 -13.42 6.67
C ALA A 93 3.16 -12.33 5.71
N GLY A 94 3.94 -11.36 6.20
CA GLY A 94 4.53 -10.31 5.36
C GLY A 94 5.48 -10.85 4.29
N THR A 95 6.32 -11.84 4.61
CA THR A 95 7.22 -12.45 3.62
C THR A 95 6.48 -13.18 2.48
N LEU A 96 5.31 -13.74 2.77
CA LEU A 96 4.45 -14.43 1.80
C LEU A 96 3.48 -13.49 1.08
N LEU A 97 3.28 -12.28 1.59
CA LEU A 97 2.30 -11.35 1.04
C LEU A 97 2.77 -10.82 -0.31
N ILE A 98 1.94 -11.03 -1.34
CA ILE A 98 2.18 -10.57 -2.71
C ILE A 98 1.03 -9.65 -3.09
N GLY A 99 1.37 -8.48 -3.61
CA GLY A 99 0.39 -7.57 -4.14
C GLY A 99 0.88 -6.13 -4.12
N PRO A 100 0.26 -5.25 -4.89
CA PRO A 100 0.58 -3.84 -4.85
C PRO A 100 0.14 -3.21 -3.53
N ALA A 101 0.76 -2.07 -3.18
CA ALA A 101 0.45 -1.36 -1.93
C ALA A 101 -1.03 -0.98 -1.83
N TYR A 102 -1.67 -0.57 -2.92
CA TYR A 102 -3.09 -0.21 -2.93
C TYR A 102 -4.03 -1.38 -2.61
N LEU A 103 -3.56 -2.63 -2.70
CA LEU A 103 -4.25 -3.84 -2.24
C LEU A 103 -3.96 -4.11 -0.76
N ILE A 104 -2.69 -4.13 -0.40
CA ILE A 104 -2.22 -4.56 0.93
C ILE A 104 -2.73 -3.63 2.05
N PHE A 105 -2.68 -2.32 1.83
CA PHE A 105 -3.01 -1.35 2.88
C PHE A 105 -4.48 -1.45 3.33
N PRO A 106 -5.49 -1.48 2.43
CA PRO A 106 -6.88 -1.70 2.83
C PRO A 106 -7.12 -3.02 3.57
N LEU A 107 -6.50 -4.12 3.13
CA LEU A 107 -6.61 -5.41 3.82
C LEU A 107 -6.05 -5.34 5.25
N LEU A 108 -4.85 -4.79 5.42
CA LEU A 108 -4.25 -4.66 6.74
C LEU A 108 -5.06 -3.74 7.66
N MET A 109 -5.58 -2.64 7.13
CA MET A 109 -6.48 -1.77 7.89
C MET A 109 -7.79 -2.45 8.28
N SER A 110 -8.31 -3.34 7.44
CA SER A 110 -9.47 -4.18 7.78
C SER A 110 -9.19 -5.08 8.99
N ILE A 111 -8.03 -5.75 9.00
CA ILE A 111 -7.62 -6.63 10.10
C ILE A 111 -7.33 -5.80 11.37
N HIS A 112 -6.71 -4.62 11.23
CA HIS A 112 -6.53 -3.70 12.35
C HIS A 112 -7.86 -3.30 13.00
N ARG A 113 -8.86 -2.94 12.17
CA ARG A 113 -10.22 -2.62 12.62
C ARG A 113 -10.93 -3.79 13.31
N GLN A 114 -10.48 -5.02 13.09
CA GLN A 114 -11.00 -6.23 13.75
C GLN A 114 -10.28 -6.56 15.07
N GLY A 115 -9.23 -5.81 15.45
CA GLY A 115 -8.56 -5.94 16.75
C GLY A 115 -7.07 -6.26 16.70
N ALA A 116 -6.47 -6.35 15.50
CA ALA A 116 -5.02 -6.53 15.41
C ALA A 116 -4.28 -5.27 15.86
N ARG A 117 -3.20 -5.45 16.62
CA ARG A 117 -2.41 -4.34 17.15
C ARG A 117 -1.56 -3.65 16.06
N TRP A 118 -1.15 -2.40 16.27
CA TRP A 118 -0.38 -1.65 15.27
C TRP A 118 0.96 -2.31 14.94
N ALA A 119 1.58 -2.97 15.93
CA ALA A 119 2.84 -3.68 15.71
C ALA A 119 2.69 -4.81 14.69
N VAL A 120 1.54 -5.50 14.63
CA VAL A 120 1.28 -6.53 13.62
C VAL A 120 1.26 -5.89 12.23
N ILE A 121 0.51 -4.80 12.06
CA ILE A 121 0.37 -4.12 10.76
C ILE A 121 1.73 -3.68 10.23
N ALA A 122 2.51 -3.00 11.06
CA ALA A 122 3.82 -2.51 10.68
C ALA A 122 4.86 -3.63 10.50
N THR A 123 4.76 -4.73 11.27
CA THR A 123 5.61 -5.91 11.06
C THR A 123 5.32 -6.58 9.71
N VAL A 124 4.04 -6.76 9.34
CA VAL A 124 3.67 -7.30 8.01
C VAL A 124 4.24 -6.43 6.90
N LEU A 125 4.07 -5.10 6.99
CA LEU A 125 4.57 -4.17 5.98
C LEU A 125 6.11 -4.15 5.88
N SER A 126 6.79 -4.29 7.01
CA SER A 126 8.25 -4.34 7.05
C SER A 126 8.77 -5.65 6.42
N ALA A 127 8.18 -6.79 6.78
CA ALA A 127 8.55 -8.08 6.20
C ALA A 127 8.14 -8.21 4.72
N TYR A 128 7.07 -7.53 4.30
CA TYR A 128 6.65 -7.43 2.90
C TYR A 128 7.74 -6.83 1.99
N ALA A 129 8.66 -6.02 2.52
CA ALA A 129 9.79 -5.49 1.75
C ALA A 129 10.75 -6.59 1.25
N LEU A 130 10.71 -7.79 1.84
CA LEU A 130 11.54 -8.91 1.42
C LEU A 130 11.18 -9.38 0.00
N LYS A 131 9.87 -9.41 -0.31
CA LYS A 131 9.30 -9.89 -1.58
C LYS A 131 9.96 -11.19 -2.04
N LEU A 132 9.58 -12.32 -1.44
CA LEU A 132 10.23 -13.61 -1.68
C LEU A 132 10.43 -13.96 -3.18
N PRO A 133 9.47 -13.69 -4.09
CA PRO A 133 9.67 -13.94 -5.53
C PRO A 133 10.74 -13.08 -6.20
N MET A 134 11.17 -11.97 -5.58
CA MET A 134 12.15 -11.03 -6.11
C MET A 134 13.60 -11.45 -5.79
N ILE A 135 13.80 -12.38 -4.85
CA ILE A 135 15.14 -12.82 -4.41
C ILE A 135 15.98 -13.40 -5.57
N PRO A 136 15.45 -14.29 -6.44
CA PRO A 136 16.26 -14.82 -7.55
C PRO A 136 16.75 -13.73 -8.50
N LEU A 137 15.87 -12.77 -8.81
CA LEU A 137 16.20 -11.61 -9.64
C LEU A 137 17.28 -10.75 -8.96
N GLU A 138 17.14 -10.52 -7.66
CA GLU A 138 18.13 -9.77 -6.90
C GLU A 138 19.50 -10.47 -6.86
N ILE A 139 19.53 -11.79 -6.70
CA ILE A 139 20.76 -12.60 -6.75
C ILE A 139 21.44 -12.43 -8.11
N GLU A 140 20.67 -12.42 -9.20
CA GLU A 140 21.20 -12.25 -10.55
C GLU A 140 21.89 -10.88 -10.73
N PHE A 141 21.31 -9.80 -10.20
CA PHE A 141 21.85 -8.44 -10.38
C PHE A 141 22.87 -8.01 -9.31
N LEU A 142 22.74 -8.47 -8.07
CA LEU A 142 23.48 -7.95 -6.91
C LEU A 142 24.29 -9.03 -6.17
N GLY A 143 24.11 -10.30 -6.53
CA GLY A 143 24.84 -11.43 -5.97
C GLY A 143 24.28 -11.96 -4.65
N TRP A 144 24.67 -13.19 -4.32
CA TRP A 144 24.17 -13.93 -3.15
C TRP A 144 24.42 -13.22 -1.81
N GLY A 145 25.62 -12.68 -1.60
CA GLY A 145 25.99 -12.04 -0.34
C GLY A 145 25.10 -10.84 -0.01
N PHE A 146 24.81 -10.00 -1.01
CA PHE A 146 23.93 -8.86 -0.85
C PHE A 146 22.48 -9.30 -0.59
N SER A 147 21.93 -10.17 -1.45
CA SER A 147 20.52 -10.58 -1.35
C SER A 147 20.20 -11.27 -0.04
N MET A 148 21.07 -12.18 0.43
CA MET A 148 20.88 -12.87 1.70
C MET A 148 21.07 -11.93 2.89
N GLY A 149 22.05 -11.03 2.84
CA GLY A 149 22.25 -10.01 3.88
C GLY A 149 21.03 -9.11 4.01
N ARG A 150 20.52 -8.56 2.91
CA ARG A 150 19.32 -7.72 2.89
C ARG A 150 18.09 -8.49 3.38
N ALA A 151 17.87 -9.71 2.92
CA ALA A 151 16.74 -10.54 3.33
C ALA A 151 16.77 -10.81 4.84
N LEU A 152 17.93 -11.20 5.38
CA LEU A 152 18.12 -11.42 6.81
C LEU A 152 17.84 -10.15 7.63
N LEU A 153 18.42 -9.01 7.22
CA LEU A 153 18.19 -7.73 7.89
C LEU A 153 16.70 -7.35 7.84
N THR A 154 16.02 -7.57 6.72
CA THR A 154 14.60 -7.26 6.58
C THR A 154 13.75 -8.05 7.58
N ILE A 155 14.00 -9.36 7.73
CA ILE A 155 13.28 -10.19 8.69
C ILE A 155 13.64 -9.80 10.13
N LEU A 156 14.93 -9.57 10.40
CA LEU A 156 15.44 -9.21 11.72
C LEU A 156 14.84 -7.89 12.22
N PHE A 157 14.74 -6.88 11.35
CA PHE A 157 14.21 -5.57 11.69
C PHE A 157 12.69 -5.44 11.56
N ALA A 158 11.99 -6.42 10.97
CA ALA A 158 10.54 -6.33 10.78
C ALA A 158 9.79 -6.14 12.11
N ILE A 159 10.12 -6.93 13.13
CA ILE A 159 9.48 -6.88 14.45
C ILE A 159 9.87 -5.60 15.22
N PRO A 160 11.16 -5.23 15.35
CA PRO A 160 11.56 -3.95 15.94
C PRO A 160 10.86 -2.74 15.32
N CYS A 161 10.79 -2.67 13.98
CA CYS A 161 10.07 -1.61 13.27
C CYS A 161 8.57 -1.62 13.63
N GLY A 162 7.95 -2.80 13.69
CA GLY A 162 6.57 -2.95 14.12
C GLY A 162 6.31 -2.37 15.50
N LEU A 163 7.12 -2.76 16.48
CA LEU A 163 7.03 -2.27 17.85
C LEU A 163 7.30 -0.77 17.96
N ALA A 164 8.27 -0.24 17.21
CA ALA A 164 8.55 1.20 17.18
C ALA A 164 7.36 2.01 16.65
N VAL A 165 6.74 1.56 15.55
CA VAL A 165 5.54 2.21 14.99
C VAL A 165 4.40 2.18 16.00
N GLU A 166 4.18 1.05 16.66
CA GLU A 166 3.13 0.96 17.68
C GLU A 166 3.39 1.89 18.87
N ALA A 167 4.63 1.99 19.34
CA ALA A 167 5.01 2.92 20.39
C ALA A 167 4.65 4.36 19.98
N VAL A 168 5.00 4.79 18.77
CA VAL A 168 4.65 6.12 18.25
C VAL A 168 3.13 6.31 18.15
N MET A 169 2.41 5.32 17.64
CA MET A 169 0.96 5.40 17.45
C MET A 169 0.17 5.38 18.77
N THR A 170 0.74 4.78 19.82
CA THR A 170 0.13 4.74 21.16
C THR A 170 0.47 5.96 22.00
N LEU A 171 1.67 6.54 21.83
CA LEU A 171 2.07 7.79 22.49
C LEU A 171 1.25 9.01 22.02
N GLY A 172 0.78 9.00 20.76
CA GLY A 172 0.03 10.10 20.17
C GLY A 172 -1.48 10.12 20.47
N ARG A 173 -2.03 9.12 21.18
CA ARG A 173 -3.45 9.09 21.54
C ARG A 173 -3.62 9.54 23.00
N PRO A 174 -4.42 10.58 23.30
CA PRO A 174 -4.84 10.81 24.67
C PRO A 174 -5.53 9.54 25.16
N ARG A 175 -5.10 9.04 26.32
CA ARG A 175 -5.77 7.94 27.03
C ARG A 175 -7.20 8.43 27.32
N SER A 176 -8.15 8.11 26.45
CA SER A 176 -9.56 8.13 26.81
C SER A 176 -9.77 6.93 27.71
N GLU A 177 -9.91 7.22 29.00
CA GLU A 177 -10.42 6.31 30.04
C GLU A 177 -11.75 5.66 29.63
#